data_AF-A0A534H5I0-F1
#
_entry.id   AF-A0A534H5I0-F1
#
_cell.length_a   1.000
_cell.length_b   1.000
_cell.length_c   1.000
_cell.angle_alpha   90.00
_cell.angle_beta   90.00
_cell.angle_gamma   90.00
#
_symmetry.space_group_name_H-M   'P 1'
#
loop_
_entity.id
_entity.type
_entity.pdbx_description
1 polymer ?
#
loop_
_entity_poly.entity_id
_entity_poly.type
_entity_poly.pdbx_seq_one_letter_code
_entity_poly.pdbx_strand_id
1 'polypeptide(L)'
;MKAAKDAAAVKAPVSGDTGPQPALPEDAATATAAANGGPQPTLNTKPLFKLMVEKNASDLFFTSNAPIKIKIEGQILPVNRQVLSPDTVRQTALALMSPEQREHF
;
A
#
# COMPACT_ATOMS: atom_id res chain seq x y z
N MET A 1 -75.28 -12.73 -3.16
CA MET A 1 -74.90 -13.81 -2.22
C MET A 1 -73.74 -14.58 -2.83
N LYS A 2 -72.51 -14.34 -2.35
CA LYS A 2 -71.32 -15.06 -2.80
C LYS A 2 -70.57 -15.50 -1.54
N ALA A 3 -70.55 -16.80 -1.32
CA ALA A 3 -69.85 -17.46 -0.24
C ALA A 3 -68.41 -17.73 -0.68
N ALA A 4 -67.46 -17.43 0.21
CA ALA A 4 -66.21 -18.16 0.43
C ALA A 4 -65.52 -17.46 1.61
N LYS A 5 -65.67 -18.06 2.79
CA LYS A 5 -65.05 -17.65 4.05
C LYS A 5 -63.90 -18.62 4.26
N ASP A 6 -62.71 -18.23 3.80
CA ASP A 6 -61.52 -19.04 3.98
C ASP A 6 -61.00 -18.93 5.42
N ALA A 7 -60.87 -20.10 6.03
CA ALA A 7 -60.43 -20.33 7.39
C ALA A 7 -58.91 -20.22 7.46
N ALA A 8 -58.40 -19.24 8.22
CA ALA A 8 -57.02 -19.21 8.66
C ALA A 8 -56.91 -19.96 10.00
N ALA A 9 -56.38 -21.17 9.96
CA ALA A 9 -55.98 -21.93 11.13
C ALA A 9 -54.49 -22.29 11.02
N VAL A 10 -53.69 -21.51 11.76
CA VAL A 10 -52.58 -21.96 12.61
C VAL A 10 -52.08 -23.38 12.35
N LYS A 11 -50.84 -23.48 11.87
CA LYS A 11 -49.89 -24.49 12.35
C LYS A 11 -48.45 -24.04 12.07
N ALA A 12 -47.78 -23.58 13.13
CA ALA A 12 -46.32 -23.66 13.21
C ALA A 12 -45.91 -25.14 13.24
N PRO A 13 -44.72 -25.47 12.71
CA PRO A 13 -43.71 -25.93 13.65
C PRO A 13 -42.33 -25.31 13.38
N VAL A 14 -41.83 -24.74 14.46
CA VAL A 14 -40.44 -24.67 14.92
C VAL A 14 -39.42 -25.50 14.13
N SER A 15 -38.42 -24.82 13.59
CA SER A 15 -36.97 -25.17 13.64
C SER A 15 -36.21 -24.11 12.84
N GLY A 16 -36.16 -22.90 13.40
CA GLY A 16 -35.24 -21.87 12.94
C GLY A 16 -33.87 -22.23 13.50
N ASP A 17 -33.04 -22.78 12.63
CA ASP A 17 -31.60 -22.95 12.79
C ASP A 17 -30.97 -21.68 13.36
N THR A 18 -30.45 -21.77 14.58
CA THR A 18 -29.68 -20.73 15.25
C THR A 18 -28.35 -20.61 14.52
N GLY A 19 -28.28 -19.71 13.55
CA GLY A 19 -27.04 -19.40 12.84
C GLY A 19 -25.94 -18.96 13.81
N PRO A 20 -24.74 -19.57 13.77
CA PRO A 20 -23.56 -18.96 14.36
C PRO A 20 -22.96 -17.99 13.34
N GLN A 21 -23.19 -16.69 13.52
CA GLN A 21 -22.10 -15.72 13.31
C GLN A 21 -21.52 -15.47 14.70
N PRO A 22 -20.21 -15.67 14.94
CA PRO A 22 -19.17 -14.89 14.25
C PRO A 22 -17.84 -15.63 14.05
N ALA A 23 -17.23 -15.48 12.87
CA ALA A 23 -15.78 -15.38 12.72
C ALA A 23 -15.52 -15.06 11.25
N LEU A 24 -15.19 -13.80 10.99
CA LEU A 24 -14.41 -13.46 9.80
C LEU A 24 -13.12 -14.29 9.89
N PRO A 25 -12.80 -15.16 8.92
CA PRO A 25 -11.40 -15.37 8.63
C PRO A 25 -10.89 -14.06 8.02
N GLU A 26 -10.27 -13.23 8.84
CA GLU A 26 -9.33 -12.20 8.41
C GLU A 26 -8.07 -12.88 7.83
N ASP A 27 -8.26 -13.75 6.84
CA ASP A 27 -7.16 -14.34 6.08
C ASP A 27 -6.60 -13.24 5.17
N ALA A 28 -5.64 -12.54 5.77
CA ALA A 28 -4.43 -12.06 5.16
C ALA A 28 -4.59 -11.63 3.69
N ALA A 29 -4.82 -10.32 3.53
CA ALA A 29 -4.20 -9.49 2.52
C ALA A 29 -3.68 -10.28 1.31
N THR A 30 -4.54 -10.52 0.33
CA THR A 30 -4.10 -10.78 -1.03
C THR A 30 -3.48 -9.48 -1.56
N ALA A 31 -2.27 -9.17 -1.10
CA ALA A 31 -1.35 -8.31 -1.82
C ALA A 31 -0.92 -9.11 -3.05
N THR A 32 -1.75 -9.08 -4.09
CA THR A 32 -1.33 -9.44 -5.43
C THR A 32 -0.22 -8.47 -5.82
N ALA A 33 1.02 -8.85 -5.49
CA ALA A 33 2.21 -8.32 -6.10
C ALA A 33 2.14 -8.67 -7.57
N ALA A 34 1.59 -7.75 -8.37
CA ALA A 34 1.72 -7.77 -9.80
C ALA A 34 3.21 -7.59 -10.13
N ALA A 35 3.91 -8.73 -10.22
CA ALA A 35 5.22 -8.84 -10.82
C ALA A 35 5.11 -8.52 -12.32
N ASN A 36 4.96 -7.23 -12.64
CA ASN A 36 5.19 -6.74 -13.98
C ASN A 36 6.71 -6.61 -14.17
N GLY A 37 7.31 -7.71 -14.65
CA GLY A 37 8.74 -7.85 -14.98
C GLY A 37 9.14 -7.07 -16.24
N GLY A 38 8.74 -5.81 -16.34
CA GLY A 38 9.42 -4.86 -17.23
C GLY A 38 10.64 -4.25 -16.53
N PRO A 39 11.61 -3.65 -17.24
CA PRO A 39 12.61 -2.80 -16.62
C PRO A 39 11.89 -1.61 -15.99
N GLN A 40 11.57 -1.74 -14.70
CA GLN A 40 10.95 -0.65 -13.97
C GLN A 40 11.97 0.48 -13.86
N PRO A 41 11.59 1.73 -14.12
CA PRO A 41 12.52 2.84 -14.10
C PRO A 41 13.11 2.99 -12.70
N THR A 42 14.37 2.60 -12.55
CA THR A 42 15.14 2.83 -11.33
C THR A 42 15.51 4.30 -11.29
N LEU A 43 15.33 4.91 -10.11
CA LEU A 43 15.68 6.30 -9.93
C LEU A 43 17.20 6.45 -9.93
N ASN A 44 17.73 7.37 -10.75
CA ASN A 44 19.17 7.65 -10.75
C ASN A 44 19.54 8.49 -9.52
N THR A 45 20.16 7.87 -8.52
CA THR A 45 20.47 8.50 -7.23
C THR A 45 21.77 9.29 -7.23
N LYS A 46 22.72 8.99 -8.13
CA LYS A 46 23.99 9.72 -8.27
C LYS A 46 23.83 11.25 -8.41
N PRO A 47 22.96 11.79 -9.29
CA PRO A 47 22.76 13.23 -9.39
C PRO A 47 22.16 13.84 -8.13
N LEU A 48 21.36 13.08 -7.36
CA LEU A 48 20.81 13.56 -6.10
C LEU A 48 21.90 13.73 -5.05
N PHE A 49 22.83 12.78 -4.95
CA PHE A 49 23.98 12.90 -4.04
C PHE A 49 24.92 14.02 -4.45
N LYS A 50 25.14 14.22 -5.77
CA LYS A 50 25.90 15.38 -6.25
C LYS A 50 25.23 16.69 -5.85
N LEU A 51 23.91 16.78 -6.00
CA LEU A 51 23.13 17.94 -5.57
C LEU A 51 23.23 18.18 -4.06
N MET A 52 23.30 17.12 -3.24
CA MET A 52 23.53 17.27 -1.80
C MET A 52 24.86 17.96 -1.50
N VAL A 53 25.94 17.60 -2.21
CA VAL A 53 27.25 18.22 -2.04
C VAL A 53 27.24 19.68 -2.53
N GLU A 54 26.65 19.94 -3.69
CA GLU A 54 26.58 21.30 -4.26
C GLU A 54 25.75 22.26 -3.40
N LYS A 55 24.74 21.75 -2.70
CA LYS A 55 23.82 22.54 -1.88
C LYS A 55 24.10 22.47 -0.38
N ASN A 56 25.20 21.82 0.05
CA ASN A 56 25.47 21.54 1.47
C ASN A 56 24.26 20.96 2.21
N ALA A 57 23.55 20.04 1.55
CA ALA A 57 22.42 19.36 2.14
C ALA A 57 22.87 18.29 3.14
N SER A 58 22.11 18.12 4.21
CA SER A 58 22.38 17.08 5.22
C SER A 58 21.69 15.76 4.89
N ASP A 59 20.48 15.79 4.32
CA ASP A 59 19.62 14.60 4.19
C ASP A 59 18.84 14.58 2.86
N LEU A 60 18.60 13.37 2.33
CA LEU A 60 17.62 13.10 1.26
C LEU A 60 16.51 12.19 1.79
N PHE A 61 15.27 12.49 1.42
CA PHE A 61 14.09 11.73 1.83
C PHE A 61 13.40 11.12 0.60
N PHE A 62 13.29 9.79 0.62
CA PHE A 62 12.51 9.01 -0.32
C PHE A 62 11.25 8.52 0.39
N THR A 63 10.07 8.85 -0.13
CA THR A 63 8.79 8.48 0.50
C THR A 63 7.78 8.11 -0.56
N SER A 64 7.03 7.04 -0.32
CA SER A 64 5.97 6.58 -1.22
C SER A 64 4.88 7.63 -1.34
N ASN A 65 4.37 7.83 -2.56
CA ASN A 65 3.34 8.81 -2.90
C ASN A 65 3.72 10.26 -2.58
N ALA A 66 5.02 10.56 -2.49
CA ALA A 66 5.54 11.89 -2.25
C ALA A 66 6.73 12.20 -3.19
N PRO A 67 7.02 13.49 -3.44
CA PRO A 67 8.23 13.89 -4.14
C PRO A 67 9.48 13.66 -3.27
N ILE A 68 10.64 13.56 -3.92
CA ILE A 68 11.93 13.53 -3.24
C ILE A 68 12.13 14.86 -2.54
N LYS A 69 12.47 14.81 -1.24
CA LYS A 69 12.81 16.00 -0.47
C LYS A 69 14.28 15.97 -0.10
N ILE A 70 14.87 17.15 0.03
CA ILE A 70 16.23 17.38 0.47
C ILE A 70 16.21 18.34 1.65
N LYS A 71 17.04 18.11 2.67
CA LYS A 71 17.21 19.04 3.78
C LYS A 71 18.49 19.85 3.61
N ILE A 72 18.34 21.16 3.48
CA ILE A 72 19.43 22.12 3.31
C ILE A 72 19.31 23.11 4.47
N GLU A 73 20.37 23.26 5.27
CA GLU A 73 20.44 24.23 6.37
C GLU A 73 19.22 24.16 7.33
N GLY A 74 18.72 22.96 7.59
CA GLY A 74 17.57 22.74 8.48
C GLY A 74 16.19 22.88 7.83
N GLN A 75 16.10 23.28 6.56
CA GLN A 75 14.84 23.38 5.82
C GLN A 75 14.66 22.20 4.86
N ILE A 76 13.45 21.60 4.85
CA ILE A 76 13.11 20.47 3.97
C ILE A 76 12.40 21.01 2.72
N LEU A 77 13.02 20.82 1.56
CA LEU A 77 12.53 21.32 0.27
C LEU A 77 12.36 20.17 -0.74
N PRO A 78 11.35 20.21 -1.64
CA PRO A 78 11.25 19.24 -2.71
C PRO A 78 12.33 19.45 -3.77
N VAL A 79 13.03 18.38 -4.17
CA VAL A 79 14.06 18.41 -5.23
C VAL A 79 13.40 18.51 -6.60
N ASN A 80 12.32 17.74 -6.80
CA ASN A 80 11.56 17.70 -8.04
C ASN A 80 10.06 17.55 -7.74
N ARG A 81 9.24 17.62 -8.78
CA ARG A 81 7.78 17.38 -8.70
C ARG A 81 7.39 15.93 -8.99
N GLN A 82 8.37 15.05 -9.16
CA GLN A 82 8.09 13.64 -9.49
C GLN A 82 7.67 12.92 -8.22
N VAL A 83 6.42 12.46 -8.18
CA VAL A 83 5.90 11.63 -7.11
C VAL A 83 6.43 10.21 -7.28
N LEU A 84 7.01 9.65 -6.22
CA LEU A 84 7.51 8.28 -6.24
C LEU A 84 6.39 7.29 -5.96
N SER A 85 6.30 6.22 -6.74
CA SER A 85 5.43 5.08 -6.40
C SER A 85 6.08 4.22 -5.30
N PRO A 86 5.30 3.44 -4.54
CA PRO A 86 5.84 2.50 -3.56
C PRO A 86 6.88 1.53 -4.16
N ASP A 87 6.65 1.04 -5.38
CA ASP A 87 7.57 0.13 -6.05
C ASP A 87 8.88 0.81 -6.42
N THR A 88 8.83 2.04 -6.94
CA THR A 88 10.04 2.83 -7.24
C THR A 88 10.85 3.12 -5.98
N VAL A 89 10.20 3.45 -4.87
CA VAL A 89 10.89 3.67 -3.59
C VAL A 89 11.58 2.41 -3.12
N ARG A 90 10.89 1.26 -3.14
CA ARG A 90 11.47 -0.04 -2.76
C ARG A 90 12.66 -0.40 -3.63
N GLN A 91 12.52 -0.30 -4.96
CA GLN A 91 13.61 -0.61 -5.89
C GLN A 91 14.79 0.33 -5.73
N THR A 92 14.55 1.62 -5.48
CA THR A 92 15.62 2.59 -5.22
C THR A 92 16.35 2.25 -3.92
N ALA A 93 15.63 1.90 -2.85
CA ALA A 93 16.25 1.47 -1.59
C ALA A 93 17.10 0.21 -1.79
N LEU A 94 16.55 -0.82 -2.44
CA LEU A 94 17.28 -2.06 -2.73
C LEU A 94 18.49 -1.84 -3.65
N ALA A 95 18.41 -0.91 -4.59
CA ALA A 95 19.53 -0.57 -5.48
C ALA A 95 20.66 0.19 -4.76
N LEU A 96 20.36 0.83 -3.62
CA LEU A 96 21.36 1.48 -2.77
C LEU A 96 22.01 0.53 -1.76
N MET A 97 21.40 -0.64 -1.51
CA MET A 97 21.87 -1.62 -0.54
C MET A 97 22.81 -2.64 -1.18
N SER A 98 23.82 -3.07 -0.41
CA SER A 98 24.62 -4.26 -0.74
C SER A 98 23.78 -5.54 -0.68
N PRO A 99 24.24 -6.67 -1.27
CA PRO A 99 23.57 -7.96 -1.11
C PRO A 99 23.35 -8.32 0.36
N GLU A 100 24.36 -8.17 1.20
CA GLU A 100 24.28 -8.45 2.65
C GLU A 100 23.25 -7.56 3.35
N GLN A 101 23.16 -6.28 2.98
CA GLN A 101 22.17 -5.36 3.54
C GLN A 101 20.75 -5.75 3.15
N ARG A 102 20.53 -6.24 1.93
CA ARG A 102 19.20 -6.69 1.45
C ARG A 102 18.70 -7.98 2.12
N GLU A 103 19.59 -8.79 2.67
CA GLU A 103 19.19 -9.98 3.44
C GLU A 103 18.73 -9.60 4.86
N HIS A 104 19.17 -8.45 5.37
CA HIS A 104 18.90 -8.00 6.72
C HIS A 104 17.72 -7.02 6.83
N PHE A 105 17.43 -6.25 5.78
CA PHE A 105 16.40 -5.20 5.72
C PHE A 105 15.32 -5.50 4.69
#